data_AF-A0A1V5FSB8-F1
#
_entry.id   AF-A0A1V5FSB8-F1
#
_cell.length_a   1.000
_cell.length_b   1.000
_cell.length_c   1.000
_cell.angle_alpha   90.00
_cell.angle_beta   90.00
_cell.angle_gamma   90.00
#
_symmetry.space_group_name_H-M   'P 1'
#
loop_
_entity.id
_entity.type
_entity.pdbx_description
1 polymer ?
#
loop_
_entity_poly.entity_id
_entity_poly.type
_entity_poly.pdbx_seq_one_letter_code
_entity_poly.pdbx_strand_id
1 'polypeptide(L)'
;MTLLCDRLIWSGASGMETSAFAFAMLIAVRLHIADREHGRPGALSGLCFGIAANLRPEGLLLYAVAWADHCMAYKAQSRQFHFTLRPYRRAGAWASVALFVALVAPYMIFCWRVNGHLFANTYYVKRTEAYTVPPAVYLSILLETLRIMNLRWLFLFLVPGMLAQMVAAYRAEWGEAWPRLSRARILWLWPVLYVSISCFTNPTNLPQMSRYIAPLFPLAALLSVFGLAAAAAVWDVARKRLDRSWIPNGREMAWAAAIASALSAAAQLPHWARLTAQCVDDINRQHVGAIPYFSERRIIDTFGLVTTDVMRIVAGTPEIVLQDAPEILAYLIEKRPDYAIGYPSWFGAAARHTECFEPIFETQLEQKSPICGGELMIVWKIDWDKYDPKVEERRYSYGYGYGYGNP
;
A
#
# COMPACT_ATOMS: atom_id res chain seq x y z
N MET A 1 12.46 11.23 -8.01
CA MET A 1 11.09 10.65 -7.90
C MET A 1 10.38 11.08 -6.63
N THR A 2 10.95 10.85 -5.44
CA THR A 2 10.33 11.26 -4.16
C THR A 2 9.92 12.73 -4.16
N LEU A 3 10.81 13.64 -4.54
CA LEU A 3 10.52 15.09 -4.61
C LEU A 3 9.41 15.49 -5.61
N LEU A 4 9.06 14.62 -6.55
CA LEU A 4 8.05 14.89 -7.59
C LEU A 4 6.74 14.13 -7.33
N CYS A 5 6.74 13.18 -6.40
CA CYS A 5 5.58 12.38 -6.05
C CYS A 5 5.15 12.78 -4.64
N ASP A 6 4.16 13.66 -4.58
CA ASP A 6 3.44 14.08 -3.38
C ASP A 6 3.20 12.95 -2.38
N ARG A 7 2.69 11.80 -2.83
CA ARG A 7 2.37 10.66 -1.98
C ARG A 7 3.60 10.04 -1.33
N LEU A 8 4.76 10.05 -2.01
CA LEU A 8 6.02 9.59 -1.42
C LEU A 8 6.60 10.61 -0.44
N ILE A 9 6.42 11.92 -0.68
CA ILE A 9 6.81 12.97 0.28
C ILE A 9 5.99 12.82 1.56
N TRP A 10 4.66 12.82 1.42
CA TRP A 10 3.73 12.66 2.53
C TRP A 10 4.04 11.37 3.30
N SER A 11 4.19 10.25 2.59
CA SER A 11 4.50 8.98 3.24
C SER A 11 5.87 8.96 3.91
N GLY A 12 6.90 9.59 3.33
CA GLY A 12 8.22 9.61 3.94
C GLY A 12 8.23 10.44 5.23
N ALA A 13 7.53 11.57 5.22
CA ALA A 13 7.49 12.46 6.36
C ALA A 13 6.51 12.02 7.45
N SER A 14 5.48 11.22 7.12
CA SER A 14 4.64 10.54 8.13
C SER A 14 5.34 9.35 8.83
N GLY A 15 6.62 9.12 8.54
CA GLY A 15 7.39 8.00 9.09
C GLY A 15 7.03 6.65 8.50
N MET A 16 6.23 6.61 7.42
CA MET A 16 5.87 5.37 6.75
C MET A 16 7.03 4.89 5.86
N GLU A 17 7.13 3.58 5.77
CA GLU A 17 8.19 2.85 5.09
C GLU A 17 8.11 2.89 3.56
N THR A 18 7.05 3.47 2.97
CA THR A 18 6.83 3.51 1.51
C THR A 18 7.98 4.15 0.73
N SER A 19 8.61 5.21 1.26
CA SER A 19 9.74 5.86 0.59
C SER A 19 11.00 4.98 0.61
N ALA A 20 11.27 4.30 1.72
CA ALA A 20 12.33 3.31 1.80
C ALA A 20 12.05 2.11 0.88
N PHE A 21 10.80 1.64 0.85
CA PHE A 21 10.34 0.59 -0.04
C PHE A 21 10.55 0.96 -1.51
N ALA A 22 10.14 2.16 -1.91
CA ALA A 22 10.32 2.67 -3.27
C ALA A 22 11.80 2.66 -3.69
N PHE A 23 12.70 3.09 -2.80
CA PHE A 23 14.13 3.04 -3.03
C PHE A 23 14.65 1.60 -3.16
N ALA A 24 14.32 0.72 -2.21
CA ALA A 24 14.73 -0.68 -2.22
C ALA A 24 14.21 -1.42 -3.47
N MET A 25 12.96 -1.18 -3.87
CA MET A 25 12.34 -1.72 -5.08
C MET A 25 13.10 -1.27 -6.34
N LEU A 26 13.43 0.02 -6.48
CA LEU A 26 14.16 0.50 -7.66
C LEU A 26 15.56 -0.09 -7.76
N ILE A 27 16.25 -0.26 -6.63
CA ILE A 27 17.54 -0.98 -6.59
C ILE A 27 17.36 -2.44 -6.98
N ALA A 28 16.39 -3.13 -6.38
CA ALA A 28 16.13 -4.54 -6.66
C ALA A 28 15.79 -4.77 -8.14
N VAL A 29 14.99 -3.90 -8.76
CA VAL A 29 14.67 -3.94 -10.20
C VAL A 29 15.90 -3.65 -11.06
N ARG A 30 16.74 -2.68 -10.68
CA ARG A 30 18.00 -2.41 -11.38
C ARG A 30 18.93 -3.62 -11.35
N LEU A 31 19.07 -4.25 -10.19
CA LEU A 31 19.90 -5.44 -10.01
C LEU A 31 19.32 -6.65 -10.76
N HIS A 32 18.00 -6.82 -10.75
CA HIS A 32 17.31 -7.83 -11.58
C HIS A 32 17.60 -7.64 -13.06
N ILE A 33 17.56 -6.40 -13.58
CA ILE A 33 17.95 -6.11 -14.96
C ILE A 33 19.39 -6.57 -15.21
N ALA A 34 20.32 -6.25 -14.30
CA ALA A 34 21.72 -6.70 -14.36
C ALA A 34 21.85 -8.24 -14.36
N ASP A 35 21.09 -8.93 -13.52
CA ASP A 35 21.06 -10.39 -13.43
C ASP A 35 20.57 -11.06 -14.72
N ARG A 36 19.61 -10.42 -15.40
CA ARG A 36 19.15 -10.83 -16.73
C ARG A 36 20.26 -10.74 -17.77
N GLU A 37 21.15 -9.74 -17.68
CA GLU A 37 22.32 -9.62 -18.57
C GLU A 37 23.30 -10.77 -18.36
N HIS A 38 23.50 -11.17 -17.10
CA HIS A 38 24.36 -12.30 -16.72
C HIS A 38 23.67 -13.68 -16.90
N GLY A 39 22.38 -13.69 -17.19
CA GLY A 39 21.57 -14.90 -17.38
C GLY A 39 21.37 -15.74 -16.11
N ARG A 40 21.57 -15.16 -14.91
CA ARG A 40 21.30 -15.82 -13.62
C ARG A 40 20.94 -14.79 -12.55
N PRO A 41 20.05 -15.13 -11.60
CA PRO A 41 19.81 -14.32 -10.41
C PRO A 41 21.08 -14.16 -9.57
N GLY A 42 21.30 -12.96 -9.06
CA GLY A 42 22.40 -12.59 -8.19
C GLY A 42 21.99 -12.57 -6.71
N ALA A 43 22.96 -12.83 -5.84
CA ALA A 43 22.78 -12.79 -4.38
C ALA A 43 22.27 -11.42 -3.91
N LEU A 44 22.85 -10.34 -4.45
CA LEU A 44 22.49 -8.96 -4.08
C LEU A 44 21.05 -8.62 -4.46
N SER A 45 20.54 -9.13 -5.57
CA SER A 45 19.11 -8.98 -5.92
C SER A 45 18.22 -9.64 -4.89
N GLY A 46 18.55 -10.87 -4.47
CA GLY A 46 17.83 -11.58 -3.42
C GLY A 46 17.79 -10.81 -2.10
N LEU A 47 18.94 -10.22 -1.72
CA LEU A 47 19.05 -9.34 -0.56
C LEU A 47 18.13 -8.11 -0.69
N CYS A 48 18.22 -7.37 -1.80
CA CYS A 48 17.42 -6.15 -1.99
C CYS A 48 15.92 -6.44 -2.10
N PHE A 49 15.51 -7.54 -2.74
CA PHE A 49 14.12 -7.99 -2.75
C PHE A 49 13.65 -8.41 -1.35
N GLY A 50 14.51 -9.07 -0.56
CA GLY A 50 14.19 -9.43 0.82
C GLY A 50 14.02 -8.21 1.71
N ILE A 51 14.85 -7.18 1.54
CA ILE A 51 14.71 -5.87 2.22
C ILE A 51 13.40 -5.21 1.79
N ALA A 52 13.12 -5.15 0.48
CA ALA A 52 11.87 -4.58 -0.01
C ALA A 52 10.64 -5.32 0.55
N ALA A 53 10.67 -6.64 0.63
CA ALA A 53 9.59 -7.46 1.19
C ALA A 53 9.38 -7.26 2.70
N ASN A 54 10.45 -6.97 3.45
CA ASN A 54 10.34 -6.64 4.88
C ASN A 54 9.85 -5.22 5.11
N LEU A 55 10.20 -4.28 4.22
CA LEU A 55 9.63 -2.95 4.27
C LEU A 55 8.13 -3.03 3.96
N ARG A 56 7.72 -3.74 2.90
CA ARG A 56 6.31 -3.92 2.59
C ARG A 56 5.99 -5.25 1.90
N PRO A 57 4.80 -5.84 2.13
CA PRO A 57 4.43 -7.13 1.56
C PRO A 57 4.38 -7.14 0.02
N GLU A 58 4.19 -6.00 -0.64
CA GLU A 58 4.19 -5.93 -2.10
C GLU A 58 5.58 -6.26 -2.70
N GLY A 59 6.64 -6.22 -1.89
CA GLY A 59 7.97 -6.73 -2.26
C GLY A 59 8.00 -8.25 -2.49
N LEU A 60 7.11 -9.02 -1.84
CA LEU A 60 6.95 -10.46 -2.10
C LEU A 60 6.44 -10.70 -3.53
N LEU A 61 5.41 -9.94 -3.92
CA LEU A 61 4.86 -9.98 -5.28
C LEU A 61 5.92 -9.58 -6.31
N LEU A 62 6.68 -8.53 -6.02
CA LEU A 62 7.72 -8.06 -6.92
C LEU A 62 8.83 -9.11 -7.11
N TYR A 63 9.26 -9.78 -6.03
CA TYR A 63 10.21 -10.88 -6.13
C TYR A 63 9.65 -12.06 -6.92
N ALA A 64 8.36 -12.40 -6.72
CA ALA A 64 7.70 -13.45 -7.50
C ALA A 64 7.69 -13.13 -9.01
N VAL A 65 7.46 -11.87 -9.38
CA VAL A 65 7.56 -11.40 -10.78
C VAL A 65 9.01 -11.51 -11.28
N ALA A 66 10.00 -11.06 -10.51
CA ALA A 66 11.41 -11.17 -10.91
C ALA A 66 11.85 -12.65 -11.07
N TRP A 67 11.40 -13.52 -10.17
CA TRP A 67 11.64 -14.95 -10.23
C TRP A 67 11.01 -15.57 -11.47
N ALA A 68 9.75 -15.25 -11.76
CA ALA A 68 9.03 -15.69 -12.95
C ALA A 68 9.73 -15.21 -14.24
N ASP A 69 10.23 -13.97 -14.28
CA ASP A 69 10.97 -13.42 -15.43
C ASP A 69 12.24 -14.23 -15.72
N HIS A 70 12.93 -14.70 -14.66
CA HIS A 70 14.07 -15.59 -14.81
C HIS A 70 13.66 -16.96 -15.34
N CYS A 71 12.59 -17.54 -14.81
CA CYS A 71 12.10 -18.85 -15.22
C CYS A 71 11.45 -18.85 -16.61
N MET A 72 10.99 -17.70 -17.12
CA MET A 72 10.36 -17.58 -18.42
C MET A 72 11.40 -17.26 -19.52
N ALA A 73 11.58 -18.21 -20.43
CA ALA A 73 12.32 -18.02 -21.66
C ALA A 73 11.36 -17.82 -22.83
N TYR A 74 11.49 -16.70 -23.54
CA TYR A 74 10.78 -16.47 -24.80
C TYR A 74 11.68 -16.90 -25.97
N LYS A 75 11.17 -17.80 -26.83
CA LYS A 75 11.86 -18.19 -28.06
C LYS A 75 11.25 -17.42 -29.23
N ALA A 76 12.03 -16.50 -29.80
CA ALA A 76 11.56 -15.65 -30.91
C ALA A 76 11.14 -16.45 -32.15
N GLN A 77 11.84 -17.56 -32.45
CA GLN A 77 11.57 -18.42 -33.61
C GLN A 77 10.20 -19.10 -33.55
N SER A 78 9.81 -19.61 -32.37
CA SER A 78 8.53 -20.30 -32.19
C SER A 78 7.42 -19.40 -31.65
N ARG A 79 7.72 -18.15 -31.27
CA ARG A 79 6.82 -17.22 -30.57
C ARG A 79 6.16 -17.85 -29.33
N GLN A 80 6.87 -18.76 -28.67
CA GLN A 80 6.37 -19.50 -27.51
C GLN A 80 7.18 -19.17 -26.25
N PHE A 81 6.47 -19.12 -25.13
CA PHE A 81 7.07 -19.09 -23.80
C PHE A 81 7.37 -20.51 -23.35
N HIS A 82 8.53 -20.70 -22.75
CA HIS A 82 8.90 -21.94 -22.08
C HIS A 82 9.34 -21.64 -20.66
N PHE A 83 8.79 -22.40 -19.72
CA PHE A 83 9.25 -22.39 -18.34
C PHE A 83 10.52 -23.23 -18.21
N THR A 84 11.55 -22.68 -17.57
CA THR A 84 12.82 -23.35 -17.37
C THR A 84 13.49 -22.94 -16.06
N LEU A 85 13.90 -23.92 -15.26
CA LEU A 85 14.68 -23.69 -14.03
C LEU A 85 16.19 -23.61 -14.30
N ARG A 86 16.62 -23.62 -15.57
CA ARG A 86 18.05 -23.57 -15.94
C ARG A 86 18.82 -22.41 -15.29
N PRO A 87 18.28 -21.17 -15.18
CA PRO A 87 19.00 -20.08 -14.53
C PRO A 87 19.33 -20.36 -13.06
N TYR A 88 18.47 -21.12 -12.36
CA TYR A 88 18.65 -21.49 -10.96
C TYR A 88 19.54 -22.71 -10.74
N ARG A 89 19.83 -23.49 -11.80
CA ARG A 89 20.81 -24.59 -11.72
C ARG A 89 22.26 -24.11 -11.72
N ARG A 90 22.51 -22.85 -12.09
CA ARG A 90 23.86 -22.27 -12.08
C ARG A 90 24.32 -22.01 -10.65
N ALA A 91 25.60 -22.26 -10.38
CA ALA A 91 26.23 -21.92 -9.11
C ALA A 91 25.93 -20.45 -8.75
N GLY A 92 25.54 -20.19 -7.50
CA GLY A 92 25.24 -18.85 -6.99
C GLY A 92 23.81 -18.34 -7.20
N ALA A 93 22.99 -18.94 -8.09
CA ALA A 93 21.59 -18.49 -8.26
C ALA A 93 20.73 -18.79 -7.01
N TRP A 94 21.01 -19.91 -6.35
CA TRP A 94 20.38 -20.26 -5.05
C TRP A 94 20.75 -19.30 -3.93
N ALA A 95 21.86 -18.55 -4.02
CA ALA A 95 22.20 -17.55 -3.02
C ALA A 95 21.18 -16.40 -3.02
N SER A 96 20.63 -16.05 -4.20
CA SER A 96 19.54 -15.08 -4.32
C SER A 96 18.31 -15.52 -3.53
N VAL A 97 17.87 -16.77 -3.76
CA VAL A 97 16.71 -17.36 -3.06
C VAL A 97 16.97 -17.49 -1.56
N ALA A 98 18.15 -17.99 -1.18
CA ALA A 98 18.52 -18.17 0.21
C ALA A 98 18.54 -16.85 0.99
N LEU A 99 19.11 -15.78 0.42
CA LEU A 99 19.13 -14.46 1.07
C LEU A 99 17.73 -13.84 1.17
N PHE A 100 16.91 -13.98 0.12
CA PHE A 100 15.52 -13.53 0.17
C PHE A 100 14.75 -14.25 1.28
N VAL A 101 14.81 -15.58 1.32
CA VAL A 101 14.15 -16.41 2.34
C VAL A 101 14.68 -16.10 3.73
N ALA A 102 16.00 -15.96 3.90
CA ALA A 102 16.61 -15.63 5.18
C ALA A 102 16.12 -14.30 5.76
N LEU A 103 15.79 -13.33 4.91
CA LEU A 103 15.23 -12.04 5.36
C LEU A 103 13.73 -12.12 5.63
N VAL A 104 12.97 -12.84 4.83
CA VAL A 104 11.49 -12.83 4.90
C VAL A 104 10.94 -13.86 5.89
N ALA A 105 11.53 -15.06 5.92
CA ALA A 105 11.02 -16.18 6.71
C ALA A 105 10.98 -15.92 8.22
N PRO A 106 11.98 -15.26 8.87
CA PRO A 106 11.93 -15.05 10.31
C PRO A 106 10.67 -14.33 10.77
N TYR A 107 10.23 -13.30 10.05
CA TYR A 107 9.01 -12.57 10.37
C TYR A 107 7.76 -13.42 10.15
N MET A 108 7.68 -14.14 9.03
CA MET A 108 6.53 -15.03 8.76
C MET A 108 6.42 -16.17 9.78
N ILE A 109 7.55 -16.75 10.19
CA ILE A 109 7.61 -17.79 11.23
C ILE A 109 7.19 -17.20 12.57
N PHE A 110 7.65 -15.99 12.90
CA PHE A 110 7.22 -15.28 14.11
C PHE A 110 5.70 -15.06 14.11
N CYS A 111 5.13 -14.52 13.03
CA CYS A 111 3.68 -14.36 12.88
C CYS A 111 2.97 -15.71 13.09
N TRP A 112 3.41 -16.76 12.38
CA TRP A 112 2.78 -18.07 12.45
C TRP A 112 2.78 -18.64 13.87
N ARG A 113 3.88 -18.44 14.62
CA ARG A 113 3.99 -18.87 16.02
C ARG A 113 3.13 -18.05 16.98
N VAL A 114 2.97 -16.75 16.73
CA VAL A 114 2.29 -15.82 17.65
C VAL A 114 0.78 -15.77 17.41
N ASN A 115 0.33 -15.74 16.16
CA ASN A 115 -1.08 -15.56 15.81
C ASN A 115 -1.67 -16.71 14.99
N GLY A 116 -0.88 -17.72 14.60
CA GLY A 116 -1.33 -18.86 13.80
C GLY A 116 -1.36 -18.60 12.29
N HIS A 117 -0.89 -17.43 11.85
CA HIS A 117 -0.98 -16.97 10.47
C HIS A 117 0.36 -16.47 9.91
N LEU A 118 0.55 -16.49 8.59
CA LEU A 118 1.83 -16.09 7.97
C LEU A 118 2.07 -14.58 7.95
N PHE A 119 1.02 -13.77 8.13
CA PHE A 119 1.08 -12.31 8.11
C PHE A 119 0.68 -11.73 9.47
N ALA A 120 0.95 -10.43 9.65
CA ALA A 120 0.60 -9.70 10.87
C ALA A 120 -0.91 -9.68 11.13
N ASN A 121 -1.31 -9.54 12.40
CA ASN A 121 -2.71 -9.33 12.80
C ASN A 121 -3.35 -8.18 12.01
N THR A 122 -2.63 -7.07 11.87
CA THR A 122 -3.03 -5.90 11.08
C THR A 122 -3.44 -6.24 9.65
N TYR A 123 -2.85 -7.24 9.00
CA TYR A 123 -3.28 -7.66 7.66
C TYR A 123 -4.67 -8.29 7.71
N TYR A 124 -4.91 -9.21 8.65
CA TYR A 124 -6.17 -9.94 8.78
C TYR A 124 -7.32 -9.07 9.27
N VAL A 125 -7.08 -8.22 10.28
CA VAL A 125 -8.08 -7.23 10.75
C VAL A 125 -8.53 -6.34 9.62
N LYS A 126 -7.57 -5.88 8.82
CA LYS A 126 -7.88 -4.96 7.73
C LYS A 126 -8.59 -5.66 6.56
N ARG A 127 -8.48 -7.00 6.45
CA ARG A 127 -9.10 -7.79 5.38
C ARG A 127 -10.52 -8.28 5.70
N THR A 128 -11.15 -7.89 6.80
CA THR A 128 -12.52 -8.37 7.08
C THR A 128 -13.51 -7.82 6.03
N GLU A 129 -14.65 -8.49 5.84
CA GLU A 129 -15.58 -8.20 4.73
C GLU A 129 -16.12 -6.77 4.74
N ALA A 130 -16.28 -6.19 5.93
CA ALA A 130 -16.68 -4.80 6.08
C ALA A 130 -15.67 -3.81 5.50
N TYR A 131 -14.43 -4.27 5.38
CA TYR A 131 -13.35 -3.56 4.77
C TYR A 131 -13.11 -3.96 3.31
N THR A 132 -14.00 -4.70 2.64
CA THR A 132 -13.80 -5.04 1.22
C THR A 132 -14.59 -4.08 0.33
N VAL A 133 -13.90 -3.43 -0.60
CA VAL A 133 -14.52 -2.53 -1.57
C VAL A 133 -14.70 -3.25 -2.90
N PRO A 134 -15.84 -3.09 -3.60
CA PRO A 134 -16.01 -3.68 -4.92
C PRO A 134 -14.84 -3.26 -5.84
N PRO A 135 -14.25 -4.19 -6.63
CA PRO A 135 -13.10 -3.89 -7.48
C PRO A 135 -13.26 -2.65 -8.39
N ALA A 136 -14.50 -2.39 -8.85
CA ALA A 136 -14.82 -1.21 -9.66
C ALA A 136 -14.66 0.12 -8.88
N VAL A 137 -15.03 0.13 -7.60
CA VAL A 137 -14.87 1.31 -6.74
C VAL A 137 -13.39 1.49 -6.36
N TYR A 138 -12.65 0.41 -6.13
CA TYR A 138 -11.20 0.50 -5.95
C TYR A 138 -10.52 1.11 -7.18
N LEU A 139 -10.92 0.66 -8.38
CA LEU A 139 -10.39 1.19 -9.63
C LEU A 139 -10.73 2.67 -9.83
N SER A 140 -11.94 3.11 -9.47
CA SER A 140 -12.31 4.53 -9.56
C SER A 140 -11.47 5.39 -8.61
N ILE A 141 -11.21 4.91 -7.38
CA ILE A 141 -10.33 5.58 -6.41
C ILE A 141 -8.89 5.65 -6.93
N LEU A 142 -8.40 4.58 -7.56
CA LEU A 142 -7.08 4.57 -8.19
C LEU A 142 -6.99 5.62 -9.31
N LEU A 143 -7.97 5.65 -10.21
CA LEU A 143 -8.01 6.61 -11.31
C LEU A 143 -8.10 8.06 -10.79
N GLU A 144 -8.93 8.28 -9.77
CA GLU A 144 -9.04 9.58 -9.11
C GLU A 144 -7.71 9.97 -8.45
N THR A 145 -7.04 9.03 -7.79
CA THR A 145 -5.71 9.24 -7.19
C THR A 145 -4.70 9.63 -8.27
N LEU A 146 -4.65 8.91 -9.40
CA LEU A 146 -3.77 9.24 -10.52
C LEU A 146 -4.10 10.60 -11.14
N ARG A 147 -5.37 11.02 -11.12
CA ARG A 147 -5.86 12.32 -11.65
C ARG A 147 -5.44 13.50 -10.77
N ILE A 148 -5.47 13.35 -9.45
CA ILE A 148 -5.12 14.42 -8.50
C ILE A 148 -3.62 14.50 -8.22
N MET A 149 -2.86 13.46 -8.58
CA MET A 149 -1.41 13.43 -8.37
C MET A 149 -0.64 14.41 -9.24
N ASN A 150 0.46 14.90 -8.69
CA ASN A 150 1.41 15.77 -9.38
C ASN A 150 1.98 15.17 -10.68
N LEU A 151 2.06 13.84 -10.76
CA LEU A 151 2.57 13.09 -11.90
C LEU A 151 1.49 12.71 -12.93
N ARG A 152 0.26 13.25 -12.83
CA ARG A 152 -0.87 12.90 -13.73
C ARG A 152 -0.53 12.98 -15.22
N TRP A 153 0.19 14.01 -15.64
CA TRP A 153 0.58 14.21 -17.05
C TRP A 153 1.56 13.13 -17.52
N LEU A 154 2.47 12.73 -16.63
CA LEU A 154 3.37 11.62 -16.89
C LEU A 154 2.61 10.30 -16.96
N PHE A 155 1.64 10.07 -16.07
CA PHE A 155 0.85 8.83 -16.04
C PHE A 155 -0.08 8.64 -17.25
N LEU A 156 -0.40 9.67 -18.04
CA LEU A 156 -1.02 9.51 -19.36
C LEU A 156 -0.22 8.58 -20.28
N PHE A 157 1.10 8.53 -20.08
CA PHE A 157 2.02 7.71 -20.85
C PHE A 157 2.29 6.34 -20.22
N LEU A 158 1.63 5.97 -19.11
CA LEU A 158 1.82 4.67 -18.47
C LEU A 158 1.50 3.51 -19.42
N VAL A 159 0.32 3.54 -20.05
CA VAL A 159 -0.11 2.48 -20.98
C VAL A 159 0.81 2.40 -22.22
N PRO A 160 1.12 3.52 -22.93
CA PRO A 160 2.14 3.51 -23.97
C PRO A 160 3.49 2.94 -23.51
N GLY A 161 3.89 3.23 -22.27
CA GLY A 161 5.14 2.74 -21.68
C GLY A 161 5.15 1.25 -21.45
N MET A 162 4.07 0.71 -20.90
CA MET A 162 3.88 -0.73 -20.74
C MET A 162 3.92 -1.44 -22.10
N LEU A 163 3.24 -0.90 -23.11
CA LEU A 163 3.24 -1.47 -24.46
C LEU A 163 4.62 -1.38 -25.12
N ALA A 164 5.29 -0.25 -25.03
CA ALA A 164 6.64 -0.06 -25.58
C ALA A 164 7.64 -1.01 -24.93
N GLN A 165 7.57 -1.18 -23.60
CA GLN A 165 8.42 -2.10 -22.87
C GLN A 165 8.14 -3.56 -23.25
N MET A 166 6.86 -3.94 -23.34
CA MET A 166 6.44 -5.26 -23.81
C MET A 166 6.97 -5.54 -25.22
N VAL A 167 6.83 -4.59 -26.15
CA VAL A 167 7.35 -4.74 -27.52
C VAL A 167 8.89 -4.86 -27.51
N ALA A 168 9.59 -4.01 -26.77
CA ALA A 168 11.05 -4.05 -26.67
C ALA A 168 11.56 -5.36 -26.04
N ALA A 169 10.80 -5.95 -25.11
CA ALA A 169 11.15 -7.22 -24.47
C ALA A 169 11.09 -8.43 -25.42
N TYR A 170 10.26 -8.37 -26.47
CA TYR A 170 9.97 -9.51 -27.33
C TYR A 170 10.30 -9.30 -28.82
N ARG A 171 10.63 -8.07 -29.24
CA ARG A 171 11.09 -7.76 -30.61
C ARG A 171 12.52 -7.23 -30.60
N ALA A 172 13.42 -7.97 -31.26
CA ALA A 172 14.85 -7.65 -31.31
C ALA A 172 15.14 -6.23 -31.82
N GLU A 173 14.44 -5.80 -32.87
CA GLU A 173 14.59 -4.47 -33.51
C GLU A 173 14.33 -3.30 -32.54
N TRP A 174 13.41 -3.47 -31.59
CA TRP A 174 13.07 -2.44 -30.61
C TRP A 174 13.93 -2.53 -29.34
N GLY A 175 14.53 -3.70 -29.11
CA GLY A 175 15.47 -3.92 -28.01
C GLY A 175 16.74 -3.08 -28.14
N GLU A 176 17.16 -2.73 -29.36
CA GLU A 176 18.35 -1.90 -29.61
C GLU A 176 18.18 -0.45 -29.14
N ALA A 177 16.98 0.10 -29.24
CA ALA A 177 16.68 1.44 -28.73
C ALA A 177 16.74 1.51 -27.19
N TRP A 178 16.41 0.40 -26.51
CA TRP A 178 16.34 0.34 -25.04
C TRP A 178 16.96 -0.96 -24.46
N PRO A 179 18.28 -1.17 -24.59
CA PRO A 179 18.91 -2.48 -24.38
C PRO A 179 18.82 -3.02 -22.96
N ARG A 180 18.75 -2.14 -21.97
CA ARG A 180 18.71 -2.53 -20.56
C ARG A 180 17.31 -2.93 -20.12
N LEU A 181 16.28 -2.17 -20.51
CA LEU A 181 14.94 -2.38 -20.01
C LEU A 181 14.21 -3.54 -20.74
N SER A 182 14.56 -3.79 -22.00
CA SER A 182 14.10 -4.96 -22.77
C SER A 182 14.49 -6.30 -22.13
N ARG A 183 15.50 -6.31 -21.25
CA ARG A 183 15.98 -7.53 -20.59
C ARG A 183 15.06 -8.02 -19.47
N ALA A 184 14.25 -7.13 -18.90
CA ALA A 184 13.31 -7.46 -17.85
C ALA A 184 11.91 -7.66 -18.42
N ARG A 185 11.64 -8.86 -18.94
CA ARG A 185 10.63 -9.08 -20.00
C ARG A 185 9.19 -8.97 -19.52
N ILE A 186 8.97 -9.07 -18.22
CA ILE A 186 7.63 -9.02 -17.62
C ILE A 186 7.46 -7.89 -16.61
N LEU A 187 8.39 -6.93 -16.50
CA LEU A 187 8.21 -5.78 -15.60
C LEU A 187 7.03 -4.89 -16.00
N TRP A 188 6.63 -4.86 -17.28
CA TRP A 188 5.41 -4.20 -17.73
C TRP A 188 4.14 -4.76 -17.09
N LEU A 189 4.16 -6.00 -16.59
CA LEU A 189 3.03 -6.57 -15.87
C LEU A 189 2.88 -6.01 -14.46
N TRP A 190 3.90 -5.34 -13.91
CA TRP A 190 3.85 -4.87 -12.52
C TRP A 190 2.63 -4.00 -12.22
N PRO A 191 2.30 -2.94 -12.99
CA PRO A 191 1.10 -2.16 -12.72
C PRO A 191 -0.20 -2.97 -12.78
N VAL A 192 -0.29 -3.93 -13.70
CA VAL A 192 -1.47 -4.79 -13.84
C VAL A 192 -1.59 -5.73 -12.65
N LEU A 193 -0.54 -6.49 -12.36
CA LEU A 193 -0.53 -7.46 -11.26
C LEU A 193 -0.74 -6.79 -9.91
N TYR A 194 -0.08 -5.65 -9.68
CA TYR A 194 -0.25 -4.87 -8.48
C TYR A 194 -1.70 -4.45 -8.30
N VAL A 195 -2.28 -3.76 -9.30
CA VAL A 195 -3.66 -3.26 -9.22
C VAL A 195 -4.64 -4.42 -9.09
N SER A 196 -4.48 -5.49 -9.87
CA SER A 196 -5.33 -6.67 -9.78
C SER A 196 -5.31 -7.31 -8.41
N ILE A 197 -4.12 -7.59 -7.86
CA ILE A 197 -3.99 -8.19 -6.53
C ILE A 197 -4.54 -7.25 -5.47
N SER A 198 -4.16 -5.97 -5.53
CA SER A 198 -4.70 -4.93 -4.65
C SER A 198 -6.22 -4.84 -4.67
N CYS A 199 -6.89 -4.99 -5.82
CA CYS A 199 -8.36 -5.02 -5.87
C CYS A 199 -8.99 -6.16 -5.04
N PHE A 200 -8.27 -7.27 -4.85
CA PHE A 200 -8.77 -8.46 -4.14
C PHE A 200 -8.21 -8.61 -2.73
N THR A 201 -7.08 -7.96 -2.43
CA THR A 201 -6.38 -8.12 -1.15
C THR A 201 -6.34 -6.85 -0.32
N ASN A 202 -6.65 -5.68 -0.90
CA ASN A 202 -6.51 -4.45 -0.15
C ASN A 202 -7.64 -4.26 0.86
N PRO A 203 -7.27 -3.76 2.04
CA PRO A 203 -8.23 -3.29 3.00
C PRO A 203 -8.78 -1.89 2.67
N THR A 204 -10.09 -1.85 2.47
CA THR A 204 -11.10 -0.84 2.85
C THR A 204 -11.21 0.54 2.23
N ASN A 205 -12.50 0.93 2.13
CA ASN A 205 -13.22 2.23 2.20
C ASN A 205 -12.65 3.33 3.12
N LEU A 206 -11.44 3.21 3.64
CA LEU A 206 -10.85 4.26 4.45
C LEU A 206 -10.45 5.45 3.54
N PRO A 207 -10.63 6.71 3.99
CA PRO A 207 -10.21 7.93 3.28
C PRO A 207 -8.73 7.96 2.84
N GLN A 208 -7.93 6.98 3.26
CA GLN A 208 -6.49 6.87 3.10
C GLN A 208 -6.04 5.77 2.13
N MET A 209 -6.92 5.21 1.31
CA MET A 209 -6.57 4.16 0.33
C MET A 209 -5.35 4.49 -0.54
N SER A 210 -5.15 5.77 -0.86
CA SER A 210 -4.04 6.24 -1.69
C SER A 210 -2.66 5.82 -1.18
N ARG A 211 -2.48 5.56 0.13
CA ARG A 211 -1.20 5.07 0.69
C ARG A 211 -0.87 3.63 0.30
N TYR A 212 -1.88 2.81 0.04
CA TYR A 212 -1.71 1.43 -0.44
C TYR A 212 -1.55 1.36 -1.97
N ILE A 213 -1.68 2.48 -2.66
CA ILE A 213 -1.36 2.59 -4.09
C ILE A 213 0.06 3.11 -4.26
N ALA A 214 0.61 3.83 -3.29
CA ALA A 214 1.92 4.47 -3.38
C ALA A 214 3.10 3.57 -3.82
N PRO A 215 3.17 2.28 -3.42
CA PRO A 215 4.17 1.34 -3.93
C PRO A 215 4.17 1.14 -5.46
N LEU A 216 3.06 1.42 -6.15
CA LEU A 216 2.95 1.35 -7.61
C LEU A 216 3.77 2.45 -8.31
N PHE A 217 3.83 3.65 -7.72
CA PHE A 217 4.27 4.86 -8.42
C PHE A 217 5.71 4.84 -8.93
N PRO A 218 6.70 4.30 -8.22
CA PRO A 218 8.07 4.33 -8.71
C PRO A 218 8.26 3.62 -10.06
N LEU A 219 7.70 2.43 -10.20
CA LEU A 219 7.77 1.67 -11.45
C LEU A 219 6.79 2.19 -12.50
N ALA A 220 5.60 2.64 -12.10
CA ALA A 220 4.66 3.28 -13.01
C ALA A 220 5.27 4.54 -13.65
N ALA A 221 5.93 5.40 -12.88
CA ALA A 221 6.56 6.61 -13.40
C ALA A 221 7.73 6.27 -14.34
N LEU A 222 8.52 5.25 -14.00
CA LEU A 222 9.58 4.76 -14.88
C LEU A 222 9.01 4.30 -16.22
N LEU A 223 7.96 3.47 -16.21
CA LEU A 223 7.26 3.01 -17.41
C LEU A 223 6.65 4.19 -18.19
N SER A 224 6.07 5.17 -17.50
CA SER A 224 5.53 6.38 -18.13
C SER A 224 6.59 7.21 -18.86
N VAL A 225 7.81 7.32 -18.33
CA VAL A 225 8.92 7.98 -19.04
C VAL A 225 9.25 7.24 -20.34
N PHE A 226 9.23 5.90 -20.33
CA PHE A 226 9.40 5.11 -21.57
C PHE A 226 8.24 5.32 -22.55
N GLY A 227 7.01 5.40 -22.03
CA GLY A 227 5.84 5.69 -22.85
C GLY A 227 5.90 7.06 -23.50
N LEU A 228 6.44 8.05 -22.78
CA LEU A 228 6.65 9.39 -23.29
C LEU A 228 7.70 9.39 -24.41
N ALA A 229 8.82 8.69 -24.23
CA ALA A 229 9.84 8.54 -25.27
C ALA A 229 9.30 7.81 -26.51
N ALA A 230 8.51 6.74 -26.32
CA ALA A 230 7.88 6.00 -27.40
C ALA A 230 6.85 6.87 -28.15
N ALA A 231 6.01 7.61 -27.42
CA ALA A 231 5.04 8.54 -28.01
C ALA A 231 5.73 9.66 -28.80
N ALA A 232 6.83 10.21 -28.28
CA ALA A 232 7.65 11.20 -28.98
C ALA A 232 8.21 10.65 -30.31
N ALA A 233 8.73 9.42 -30.31
CA ALA A 233 9.23 8.79 -31.53
C ALA A 233 8.12 8.56 -32.57
N VAL A 234 6.95 8.09 -32.14
CA VAL A 234 5.77 7.91 -33.02
C VAL A 234 5.30 9.26 -33.57
N TRP A 235 5.29 10.29 -32.72
CA TRP A 235 4.92 11.65 -33.12
C TRP A 235 5.87 12.20 -34.19
N ASP A 236 7.18 12.01 -34.05
CA ASP A 236 8.14 12.47 -35.05
C ASP A 236 7.95 11.79 -36.42
N VAL A 237 7.57 10.51 -36.43
CA VAL A 237 7.21 9.81 -37.68
C VAL A 237 5.93 10.39 -38.28
N ALA A 238 4.89 10.62 -37.47
CA ALA A 238 3.63 11.20 -37.93
C ALA A 238 3.81 12.63 -38.46
N ARG A 239 4.57 13.46 -37.74
CA ARG A 239 4.89 14.84 -38.13
C ARG A 239 5.61 14.92 -39.47
N LYS A 240 6.61 14.05 -39.69
CA LYS A 240 7.32 13.95 -40.97
C LYS A 240 6.38 13.56 -42.12
N ARG A 241 5.40 12.69 -41.88
CA ARG A 241 4.40 12.31 -42.90
C ARG A 241 3.41 13.42 -43.24
N LEU A 242 3.16 14.32 -42.29
CA LEU A 242 2.23 15.45 -42.46
C LEU A 242 2.89 16.70 -43.08
N ASP A 243 4.21 16.70 -43.25
CA ASP A 243 5.02 17.85 -43.72
C ASP A 243 4.75 19.16 -42.95
N ARG A 244 4.52 19.04 -41.65
CA ARG A 244 4.24 20.18 -40.76
C ARG A 244 5.42 20.47 -39.86
N SER A 245 6.40 21.21 -40.39
CA SER A 245 7.60 21.62 -39.65
C SER A 245 7.32 22.60 -38.51
N TRP A 246 6.19 23.34 -38.57
CA TRP A 246 5.76 24.29 -37.53
C TRP A 246 5.18 23.62 -36.27
N ILE A 247 4.86 22.33 -36.33
CA ILE A 247 4.39 21.56 -35.18
C ILE A 247 5.60 21.13 -34.34
N PRO A 248 5.55 21.26 -32.99
CA PRO A 248 6.64 20.84 -32.12
C PRO A 248 7.07 19.39 -32.36
N ASN A 249 8.38 19.11 -32.27
CA ASN A 249 8.88 17.74 -32.41
C ASN A 249 8.55 16.91 -31.15
N GLY A 250 8.72 15.58 -31.25
CA GLY A 250 8.36 14.67 -30.17
C GLY A 250 9.14 14.95 -28.88
N ARG A 251 10.41 15.37 -29.01
CA ARG A 251 11.26 15.73 -27.88
C ARG A 251 10.75 16.99 -27.17
N GLU A 252 10.30 18.00 -27.91
CA GLU A 252 9.69 19.22 -27.36
C GLU A 252 8.38 18.90 -26.63
N MET A 253 7.52 18.05 -27.19
CA MET A 253 6.32 17.59 -26.50
C MET A 253 6.63 16.81 -25.22
N ALA A 254 7.66 15.95 -25.25
CA ALA A 254 8.12 15.23 -24.08
C ALA A 254 8.65 16.18 -23.00
N TRP A 255 9.44 17.18 -23.39
CA TRP A 255 9.88 18.22 -22.46
C TRP A 255 8.72 19.01 -21.87
N ALA A 256 7.74 19.41 -22.68
CA ALA A 256 6.56 20.10 -22.21
C ALA A 256 5.78 19.27 -21.17
N ALA A 257 5.58 17.97 -21.42
CA ALA A 257 4.92 17.06 -20.48
C ALA A 257 5.73 16.87 -19.18
N ALA A 258 7.05 16.75 -19.28
CA ALA A 258 7.94 16.65 -18.13
C ALA A 258 7.93 17.92 -17.28
N ILE A 259 8.02 19.09 -17.93
CA ILE A 259 7.93 20.42 -17.28
C ILE A 259 6.56 20.60 -16.63
N ALA A 260 5.46 20.30 -17.33
CA ALA A 260 4.11 20.40 -16.78
C ALA A 260 3.93 19.51 -15.53
N SER A 261 4.52 18.31 -15.53
CA SER A 261 4.54 17.42 -14.36
C SER A 261 5.35 18.02 -13.21
N ALA A 262 6.54 18.56 -13.48
CA ALA A 262 7.39 19.18 -12.48
C ALA A 262 6.77 20.46 -11.88
N LEU A 263 6.17 21.32 -12.70
CA LEU A 263 5.47 22.52 -12.25
C LEU A 263 4.21 22.17 -11.45
N SER A 264 3.44 21.17 -11.89
CA SER A 264 2.31 20.65 -11.11
C SER A 264 2.78 20.14 -9.74
N ALA A 265 3.93 19.46 -9.70
CA ALA A 265 4.53 19.02 -8.45
C ALA A 265 4.92 20.19 -7.53
N ALA A 266 5.63 21.17 -8.07
CA ALA A 266 6.08 22.34 -7.32
C ALA A 266 4.92 23.15 -6.75
N ALA A 267 3.84 23.37 -7.53
CA ALA A 267 2.67 24.14 -7.11
C ALA A 267 1.94 23.51 -5.91
N GLN A 268 2.03 22.19 -5.76
CA GLN A 268 1.36 21.45 -4.68
C GLN A 268 2.24 21.28 -3.43
N LEU A 269 3.54 21.61 -3.50
CA LEU A 269 4.46 21.43 -2.38
C LEU A 269 3.99 22.11 -1.08
N PRO A 270 3.49 23.37 -1.07
CA PRO A 270 3.04 24.00 0.17
C PRO A 270 1.84 23.28 0.80
N HIS A 271 0.90 22.82 -0.01
CA HIS A 271 -0.26 22.05 0.46
C HIS A 271 0.18 20.73 1.09
N TRP A 272 1.04 19.97 0.41
CA TRP A 272 1.55 18.71 0.93
C TRP A 272 2.43 18.87 2.16
N ALA A 273 3.25 19.93 2.24
CA ALA A 273 4.04 20.24 3.43
C ALA A 273 3.14 20.49 4.65
N ARG A 274 2.06 21.26 4.48
CA ARG A 274 1.08 21.53 5.54
C ARG A 274 0.35 20.25 5.98
N LEU A 275 -0.18 19.49 5.03
CA LEU A 275 -0.88 18.24 5.32
C LEU A 275 0.05 17.22 6.00
N THR A 276 1.29 17.16 5.56
CA THR A 276 2.32 16.30 6.17
C THR A 276 2.58 16.68 7.62
N ALA A 277 2.80 17.97 7.90
CA ALA A 277 3.00 18.44 9.28
C ALA A 277 1.81 18.09 10.18
N GLN A 278 0.59 18.23 9.67
CA GLN A 278 -0.64 17.83 10.37
C GLN A 278 -0.68 16.33 10.65
N CYS A 279 -0.46 15.50 9.63
CA CYS A 279 -0.47 14.05 9.81
C CYS A 279 0.60 13.56 10.80
N VAL A 280 1.78 14.17 10.83
CA VAL A 280 2.84 13.83 11.81
C VAL A 280 2.40 14.14 13.23
N ASP A 281 1.83 15.33 13.44
CA ASP A 281 1.32 15.75 14.75
C ASP A 281 0.18 14.84 15.23
N ASP A 282 -0.76 14.49 14.35
CA ASP A 282 -1.85 13.56 14.64
C ASP A 282 -1.35 12.16 15.02
N ILE A 283 -0.41 11.59 14.23
CA ILE A 283 0.16 10.26 14.47
C ILE A 283 0.83 10.23 15.84
N ASN A 284 1.63 11.23 16.18
CA ASN A 284 2.34 11.28 17.47
C ASN A 284 1.40 11.29 18.67
N ARG A 285 0.17 11.81 18.51
CA ARG A 285 -0.81 11.93 19.59
C ARG A 285 -1.66 10.68 19.82
N GLN A 286 -1.76 9.79 18.84
CA GLN A 286 -2.84 8.80 18.80
C GLN A 286 -2.40 7.38 18.46
N HIS A 287 -1.18 7.21 17.95
CA HIS A 287 -0.77 5.92 17.42
C HIS A 287 -0.76 4.86 18.53
N VAL A 288 -1.36 3.70 18.25
CA VAL A 288 -1.37 2.53 19.14
C VAL A 288 0.04 2.07 19.52
N GLY A 289 1.06 2.46 18.73
CA GLY A 289 2.47 2.27 19.08
C GLY A 289 3.09 3.39 19.93
N ALA A 290 2.61 4.62 19.83
CA ALA A 290 3.15 5.77 20.58
C ALA A 290 2.70 5.77 22.04
N ILE A 291 1.41 5.49 22.29
CA ILE A 291 0.85 5.45 23.65
C ILE A 291 1.62 4.48 24.56
N PRO A 292 1.81 3.19 24.24
CA PRO A 292 2.55 2.28 25.11
C PRO A 292 4.04 2.63 25.20
N TYR A 293 4.61 3.22 24.14
CA TYR A 293 6.02 3.65 24.15
C TYR A 293 6.26 4.79 25.16
N PHE A 294 5.43 5.83 25.14
CA PHE A 294 5.60 6.99 26.03
C PHE A 294 5.03 6.77 27.43
N SER A 295 3.95 6.00 27.56
CA SER A 295 3.35 5.74 28.88
C SER A 295 3.99 4.57 29.63
N GLU A 296 4.74 3.72 28.94
CA GLU A 296 5.27 2.44 29.45
C GLU A 296 4.16 1.52 30.02
N ARG A 297 2.92 1.68 29.55
CA ARG A 297 1.77 0.89 30.00
C ARG A 297 1.41 -0.20 29.00
N ARG A 298 0.84 -1.29 29.52
CA ARG A 298 0.17 -2.29 28.69
C ARG A 298 -1.10 -1.68 28.12
N ILE A 299 -1.36 -1.96 26.86
CA ILE A 299 -2.52 -1.45 26.14
C ILE A 299 -3.39 -2.60 25.63
N ILE A 300 -4.70 -2.36 25.60
CA ILE A 300 -5.66 -3.19 24.88
C ILE A 300 -6.11 -2.40 23.66
N ASP A 301 -5.62 -2.79 22.49
CA ASP A 301 -6.12 -2.28 21.22
C ASP A 301 -7.43 -2.97 20.83
N THR A 302 -8.53 -2.21 20.88
CA THR A 302 -9.89 -2.65 20.57
C THR A 302 -10.13 -2.89 19.07
N PHE A 303 -9.22 -2.44 18.21
CA PHE A 303 -9.24 -2.77 16.78
C PHE A 303 -8.46 -4.06 16.46
N GLY A 304 -7.71 -4.62 17.42
CA GLY A 304 -6.99 -5.89 17.24
C GLY A 304 -5.75 -5.81 16.35
N LEU A 305 -5.23 -4.60 16.08
CA LEU A 305 -3.98 -4.41 15.34
C LEU A 305 -2.78 -4.99 16.10
N VAL A 306 -2.74 -4.79 17.43
CA VAL A 306 -1.68 -5.32 18.30
C VAL A 306 -2.16 -6.36 19.32
N THR A 307 -3.44 -6.36 19.69
CA THR A 307 -3.99 -7.35 20.65
C THR A 307 -4.55 -8.57 19.90
N THR A 308 -3.84 -9.71 19.95
CA THR A 308 -4.23 -10.94 19.23
C THR A 308 -5.60 -11.50 19.64
N ASP A 309 -5.98 -11.42 20.91
CA ASP A 309 -7.29 -11.90 21.36
C ASP A 309 -8.42 -11.07 20.75
N VAL A 310 -8.24 -9.75 20.72
CA VAL A 310 -9.16 -8.84 20.02
C VAL A 310 -9.18 -9.12 18.52
N MET A 311 -8.02 -9.38 17.88
CA MET A 311 -7.97 -9.77 16.47
C MET A 311 -8.89 -10.97 16.16
N ARG A 312 -8.93 -11.97 17.06
CA ARG A 312 -9.79 -13.15 16.90
C ARG A 312 -11.27 -12.83 17.06
N ILE A 313 -11.60 -11.90 17.95
CA ILE A 313 -12.97 -11.38 18.13
C ILE A 313 -13.41 -10.64 16.87
N VAL A 314 -12.59 -9.71 16.37
CA VAL A 314 -12.94 -8.83 15.24
C VAL A 314 -12.91 -9.51 13.88
N ALA A 315 -12.18 -10.63 13.73
CA ALA A 315 -12.04 -11.33 12.44
C ALA A 315 -13.38 -11.81 11.85
N GLY A 316 -14.42 -11.99 12.68
CA GLY A 316 -15.77 -12.36 12.24
C GLY A 316 -16.78 -11.20 12.26
N THR A 317 -16.37 -10.00 12.66
CA THR A 317 -17.29 -8.89 12.94
C THR A 317 -17.17 -7.80 11.86
N PRO A 318 -18.30 -7.30 11.30
CA PRO A 318 -18.27 -6.17 10.40
C PRO A 318 -17.77 -4.87 11.08
N GLU A 319 -16.98 -4.05 10.40
CA GLU A 319 -16.42 -2.75 10.83
C GLU A 319 -17.47 -1.80 11.41
N ILE A 320 -18.64 -1.70 10.76
CA ILE A 320 -19.76 -0.86 11.22
C ILE A 320 -20.20 -1.26 12.64
N VAL A 321 -19.92 -2.50 13.04
CA VAL A 321 -20.26 -3.07 14.34
C VAL A 321 -19.07 -3.06 15.30
N LEU A 322 -17.81 -2.86 14.85
CA LEU A 322 -16.64 -2.94 15.74
C LEU A 322 -16.65 -1.92 16.87
N GLN A 323 -17.18 -0.74 16.60
CA GLN A 323 -17.34 0.33 17.61
C GLN A 323 -18.34 -0.04 18.71
N ASP A 324 -19.21 -1.01 18.42
CA ASP A 324 -20.34 -1.46 19.22
C ASP A 324 -20.36 -2.98 19.48
N ALA A 325 -19.25 -3.68 19.18
CA ALA A 325 -19.22 -5.13 19.21
C ALA A 325 -19.38 -5.61 20.67
N PRO A 326 -20.47 -6.33 21.01
CA PRO A 326 -20.72 -6.76 22.38
C PRO A 326 -19.60 -7.67 22.90
N GLU A 327 -18.95 -8.42 22.01
CA GLU A 327 -17.80 -9.28 22.33
C GLU A 327 -16.58 -8.45 22.76
N ILE A 328 -16.37 -7.27 22.17
CA ILE A 328 -15.29 -6.35 22.59
C ILE A 328 -15.58 -5.79 23.97
N LEU A 329 -16.83 -5.37 24.22
CA LEU A 329 -17.23 -4.89 25.55
C LEU A 329 -17.11 -6.00 26.59
N ALA A 330 -17.56 -7.22 26.31
CA ALA A 330 -17.41 -8.38 27.18
C ALA A 330 -15.93 -8.66 27.50
N TYR A 331 -15.06 -8.59 26.49
CA TYR A 331 -13.62 -8.71 26.67
C TYR A 331 -13.04 -7.59 27.56
N LEU A 332 -13.49 -6.35 27.38
CA LEU A 332 -13.06 -5.23 28.23
C LEU A 332 -13.54 -5.40 29.69
N ILE A 333 -14.77 -5.85 29.91
CA ILE A 333 -15.30 -6.17 31.24
C ILE A 333 -14.47 -7.28 31.90
N GLU A 334 -14.08 -8.31 31.15
CA GLU A 334 -13.21 -9.37 31.68
C GLU A 334 -11.83 -8.83 32.07
N LYS A 335 -11.22 -7.99 31.21
CA LYS A 335 -9.86 -7.46 31.44
C LYS A 335 -9.81 -6.29 32.43
N ARG A 336 -10.94 -5.64 32.70
CA ARG A 336 -11.11 -4.47 33.60
C ARG A 336 -9.99 -3.42 33.47
N PRO A 337 -9.74 -2.83 32.29
CA PRO A 337 -8.76 -1.75 32.17
C PRO A 337 -9.17 -0.53 33.01
N ASP A 338 -8.20 0.19 33.56
CA ASP A 338 -8.46 1.38 34.39
C ASP A 338 -8.84 2.62 33.57
N TYR A 339 -8.37 2.67 32.32
CA TYR A 339 -8.54 3.81 31.42
C TYR A 339 -8.86 3.38 30.00
N ALA A 340 -9.62 4.21 29.29
CA ALA A 340 -9.80 4.14 27.84
C ALA A 340 -9.37 5.46 27.21
N ILE A 341 -8.83 5.39 25.99
CA ILE A 341 -8.45 6.57 25.21
C ILE A 341 -8.98 6.38 23.80
N GLY A 342 -9.66 7.39 23.25
CA GLY A 342 -10.12 7.31 21.87
C GLY A 342 -11.11 8.40 21.49
N TYR A 343 -11.74 8.19 20.35
CA TYR A 343 -12.79 9.05 19.83
C TYR A 343 -14.15 8.54 20.29
N PRO A 344 -15.07 9.40 20.75
CA PRO A 344 -16.43 8.99 21.08
C PRO A 344 -17.13 8.26 19.93
N SER A 345 -16.83 8.66 18.69
CA SER A 345 -17.33 8.03 17.46
C SER A 345 -16.73 6.66 17.17
N TRP A 346 -15.60 6.30 17.76
CA TRP A 346 -14.96 4.98 17.59
C TRP A 346 -15.18 4.06 18.78
N PHE A 347 -15.52 4.61 19.93
CA PHE A 347 -15.71 3.87 21.17
C PHE A 347 -17.10 4.09 21.73
N GLY A 348 -18.10 3.49 21.06
CA GLY A 348 -19.51 3.67 21.39
C GLY A 348 -19.86 3.25 22.82
N ALA A 349 -19.10 2.32 23.42
CA ALA A 349 -19.27 1.90 24.80
C ALA A 349 -19.15 3.07 25.79
N ALA A 350 -18.16 3.96 25.64
CA ALA A 350 -18.02 5.13 26.52
C ALA A 350 -19.16 6.13 26.36
N ALA A 351 -19.74 6.25 25.16
CA ALA A 351 -20.90 7.10 24.93
C ALA A 351 -22.20 6.52 25.53
N ARG A 352 -22.27 5.19 25.73
CA ARG A 352 -23.46 4.51 26.26
C ARG A 352 -23.46 4.35 27.77
N HIS A 353 -22.29 4.06 28.34
CA HIS A 353 -22.13 3.74 29.77
C HIS A 353 -21.45 4.92 30.47
N THR A 354 -22.04 6.11 30.38
CA THR A 354 -21.42 7.35 30.92
C THR A 354 -21.28 7.31 32.45
N GLU A 355 -22.04 6.46 33.13
CA GLU A 355 -21.89 6.15 34.55
C GLU A 355 -20.60 5.38 34.86
N CYS A 356 -20.09 4.59 33.91
CA CYS A 356 -18.88 3.77 34.03
C CYS A 356 -17.65 4.47 33.44
N PHE A 357 -17.83 5.30 32.40
CA PHE A 357 -16.75 5.99 31.70
C PHE A 357 -16.73 7.49 32.04
N GLU A 358 -15.96 7.87 33.05
CA GLU A 358 -15.79 9.26 33.47
C GLU A 358 -14.71 9.95 32.62
N PRO A 359 -15.03 11.01 31.84
CA PRO A 359 -14.02 11.75 31.09
C PRO A 359 -13.11 12.52 32.06
N ILE A 360 -11.81 12.26 32.02
CA ILE A 360 -10.81 12.90 32.89
C ILE A 360 -9.85 13.83 32.15
N PHE A 361 -9.77 13.69 30.82
CA PHE A 361 -8.97 14.56 29.97
C PHE A 361 -9.56 14.58 28.56
N GLU A 362 -9.55 15.75 27.94
CA GLU A 362 -10.04 15.97 26.58
C GLU A 362 -9.03 16.79 25.81
N THR A 363 -8.83 16.44 24.54
CA THR A 363 -8.06 17.25 23.62
C THR A 363 -8.80 17.35 22.30
N GLN A 364 -8.84 18.56 21.75
CA GLN A 364 -9.43 18.83 20.45
C GLN A 364 -8.34 19.03 19.41
N LEU A 365 -8.50 18.40 18.25
CA LEU A 365 -7.69 18.68 17.08
C LEU A 365 -8.11 20.04 16.51
N GLU A 366 -7.14 20.92 16.28
CA GLU A 366 -7.39 22.25 15.69
C GLU A 366 -8.02 22.16 14.29
N GLN A 367 -7.81 21.05 13.60
CA GLN A 367 -8.35 20.81 12.27
C GLN A 367 -8.84 19.37 12.14
N LYS A 368 -9.91 19.20 11.38
CA LYS A 368 -10.43 17.89 11.02
C LYS A 368 -9.37 17.07 10.28
N SER A 369 -8.93 16.01 10.94
CA SER A 369 -7.95 15.09 10.37
C SER A 369 -8.64 13.95 9.62
N PRO A 370 -8.17 13.58 8.41
CA PRO A 370 -8.73 12.46 7.64
C PRO A 370 -8.36 11.09 8.24
N ILE A 371 -7.55 11.06 9.29
CA ILE A 371 -7.04 9.83 9.90
C ILE A 371 -7.58 9.55 11.29
N CYS A 372 -8.36 10.49 11.84
CA CYS A 372 -8.87 10.47 13.20
C CYS A 372 -10.37 10.17 13.22
N GLY A 373 -10.89 9.67 14.35
CA GLY A 373 -12.32 9.36 14.49
C GLY A 373 -13.22 10.59 14.64
N GLY A 374 -12.63 11.73 14.95
CA GLY A 374 -13.31 13.00 15.12
C GLY A 374 -12.31 14.08 15.50
N GLU A 375 -12.82 15.24 15.89
CA GLU A 375 -11.99 16.33 16.38
C GLU A 375 -11.70 16.19 17.87
N LEU A 376 -12.59 15.54 18.63
CA LEU A 376 -12.48 15.37 20.07
C LEU A 376 -11.95 13.99 20.43
N MET A 377 -10.78 13.94 21.06
CA MET A 377 -10.24 12.73 21.69
C MET A 377 -10.37 12.86 23.21
N ILE A 378 -10.81 11.77 23.84
CA ILE A 378 -11.10 11.74 25.28
C ILE A 378 -10.30 10.61 25.93
N VAL A 379 -9.84 10.87 27.15
CA VAL A 379 -9.37 9.86 28.10
C VAL A 379 -10.45 9.66 29.14
N TRP A 380 -10.96 8.45 29.24
CA TRP A 380 -11.92 8.04 30.27
C TRP A 380 -11.20 7.27 31.37
N LYS A 381 -11.55 7.56 32.62
CA LYS A 381 -11.33 6.66 33.75
C LYS A 381 -12.53 5.72 33.85
N ILE A 382 -12.27 4.44 34.04
CA ILE A 382 -13.32 3.42 34.01
C ILE A 382 -13.60 2.93 35.42
N ASP A 383 -14.87 2.97 35.82
CA ASP A 383 -15.38 2.45 37.09
C ASP A 383 -16.32 1.27 36.82
N TRP A 384 -15.71 0.08 36.68
CA TRP A 384 -16.42 -1.15 36.35
C TRP A 384 -17.49 -1.56 37.37
N ASP A 385 -17.46 -1.03 38.60
CA ASP A 385 -18.48 -1.32 39.61
C ASP A 385 -19.80 -0.58 39.32
N LYS A 386 -19.76 0.44 38.46
CA LYS A 386 -20.94 1.18 37.98
C LYS A 386 -21.51 0.64 36.67
N TYR A 387 -20.88 -0.36 36.06
CA TYR A 387 -21.35 -0.95 34.81
C TYR A 387 -22.71 -1.65 34.99
N ASP A 388 -23.74 -1.22 34.25
CA ASP A 388 -25.05 -1.87 34.23
C ASP A 388 -25.29 -2.64 32.92
N PRO A 389 -25.28 -4.00 32.95
CA PRO A 389 -25.51 -4.79 31.75
C PRO A 389 -26.91 -4.57 31.13
N LYS A 390 -27.90 -4.07 31.89
CA LYS A 390 -29.25 -3.78 31.39
C LYS A 390 -29.30 -2.61 30.41
N VAL A 391 -28.26 -1.78 30.37
CA VAL A 391 -28.12 -0.72 29.35
C VAL A 391 -27.95 -1.34 27.96
N GLU A 392 -27.23 -2.46 27.83
CA GLU A 392 -27.06 -3.17 26.55
C GLU A 392 -28.33 -3.96 26.16
N GLU A 393 -28.98 -4.66 27.10
CA GLU A 393 -30.20 -5.43 26.85
C GLU A 393 -31.32 -4.58 26.23
N ARG A 394 -31.50 -3.35 26.73
CA ARG A 394 -32.52 -2.41 26.22
C ARG A 394 -32.37 -2.12 24.72
N ARG A 395 -31.14 -2.07 24.19
CA ARG A 395 -30.89 -1.78 22.77
C ARG A 395 -31.28 -2.95 21.86
N TYR A 396 -30.94 -4.18 22.25
CA TYR A 396 -31.28 -5.36 21.45
C TYR A 396 -32.79 -5.67 21.47
N SER A 397 -33.50 -5.32 22.55
CA SER A 397 -34.95 -5.47 22.64
C SER A 397 -35.76 -4.45 21.82
N TYR A 398 -35.18 -3.31 21.41
CA TYR A 398 -35.90 -2.23 20.69
C TYR A 398 -35.62 -2.12 19.18
N GLY A 399 -35.11 -3.18 18.54
CA GLY A 399 -35.26 -3.33 17.08
C GLY A 399 -34.11 -2.81 16.21
N TYR A 400 -32.89 -3.27 16.47
CA TYR A 400 -31.95 -3.59 15.38
C TYR A 400 -31.80 -5.11 15.31
N GLY A 401 -32.88 -5.78 14.89
CA GLY A 401 -32.73 -7.11 14.34
C GLY A 401 -31.82 -6.97 13.14
N TYR A 402 -30.59 -7.51 13.23
CA TYR A 402 -29.78 -7.73 12.05
C TYR A 402 -30.64 -8.55 11.09
N GLY A 403 -31.09 -7.92 10.00
CA GLY A 403 -31.80 -8.56 8.92
C GLY A 403 -30.89 -9.53 8.17
N TYR A 404 -30.40 -10.56 8.84
CA TYR A 404 -30.02 -11.80 8.20
C TYR A 404 -31.31 -12.57 7.94
N GLY A 405 -31.94 -12.25 6.81
CA GLY A 405 -32.88 -13.17 6.19
C GLY A 405 -32.15 -14.49 5.92
N ASN A 406 -32.74 -15.57 6.41
CA ASN A 406 -32.35 -16.96 6.19
C ASN A 406 -33.51 -17.61 5.40
N PRO A 407 -33.30 -18.62 4.54
CA PRO A 407 -32.33 -18.77 3.45
C PRO A 407 -32.88 -18.36 2.07
#